data_AF-A0A7K0TWK1-F1
#
_entry.id   AF-A0A7K0TWK1-F1
#
_cell.length_a   1.000
_cell.length_b   1.000
_cell.length_c   1.000
_cell.angle_alpha   90.00
_cell.angle_beta   90.00
_cell.angle_gamma   90.00
#
_symmetry.space_group_name_H-M   'P 1'
#
loop_
_entity.id
_entity.type
_entity.pdbx_description
1 polymer ?
#
loop_
_entity_poly.entity_id
_entity_poly.type
_entity_poly.pdbx_seq_one_letter_code
_entity_poly.pdbx_strand_id
1 'polypeptide(L)'
;MGETEKRELIAISAEWSIPQLQEKIADAITGDGPALSATQIENKFVDSNIALVVNTSGSTGEAKSVAISTQALIASTNAAHKYLGATPGDSWSLLIPTTHIAGLNVIARATALGTKVIDNRNVSDFVDADFISIVPTQLHRALTSDAKLLEHLTAAEAVLVGGGPISESMRKSAADKHVKVVTTYGMTEMCGGCIYNQKPLEGVMVELNRDGLIRLSGPMMATTYLNDALSWQNLTADGWFQTSDIGEFTD
;
A
#
# COMPACT_ATOMS: atom_id res chain seq x y z
N MET A 1 10.86 -14.95 -26.81
CA MET A 1 10.22 -13.79 -26.17
C MET A 1 8.85 -13.68 -26.79
N GLY A 2 7.81 -14.18 -26.10
CA GLY A 2 6.44 -13.99 -26.57
C GLY A 2 6.09 -12.52 -26.43
N GLU A 3 5.42 -11.93 -27.41
CA GLU A 3 4.81 -10.61 -27.26
C GLU A 3 3.90 -10.67 -26.05
N THR A 4 4.20 -9.86 -25.02
CA THR A 4 3.28 -9.71 -23.89
C THR A 4 2.03 -9.03 -24.41
N GLU A 5 0.90 -9.72 -24.27
CA GLU A 5 -0.42 -9.17 -24.53
C GLU A 5 -0.56 -7.85 -23.77
N LYS A 6 -1.11 -6.84 -24.44
CA LYS A 6 -1.29 -5.51 -23.87
C LYS A 6 -2.73 -5.34 -23.40
N ARG A 7 -2.93 -4.58 -22.33
CA ARG A 7 -4.25 -4.10 -21.88
C ARG A 7 -4.27 -2.59 -21.78
N GLU A 8 -5.46 -2.01 -21.90
CA GLU A 8 -5.67 -0.58 -21.74
C GLU A 8 -5.28 -0.13 -20.33
N LEU A 9 -4.72 1.08 -20.21
CA LEU A 9 -4.43 1.77 -18.97
C LEU A 9 -5.26 3.06 -18.91
N ILE A 10 -6.09 3.18 -17.87
CA ILE A 10 -6.89 4.39 -17.63
C ILE A 10 -6.54 5.02 -16.29
N ALA A 11 -6.60 6.35 -16.21
CA ALA A 11 -6.44 7.04 -14.93
C ALA A 11 -7.71 6.89 -14.08
N ILE A 12 -7.53 6.74 -12.77
CA ILE A 12 -8.64 6.76 -11.81
C ILE A 12 -9.34 8.12 -11.91
N SER A 13 -10.64 8.09 -12.18
CA SER A 13 -11.44 9.31 -12.27
C SER A 13 -11.79 9.84 -10.88
N ALA A 14 -11.68 11.17 -10.70
CA ALA A 14 -12.15 11.84 -9.49
C ALA A 14 -13.68 11.77 -9.33
N GLU A 15 -14.41 11.52 -10.41
CA GLU A 15 -15.88 11.39 -10.43
C GLU A 15 -16.36 10.01 -9.98
N TRP A 16 -15.46 9.03 -9.88
CA TRP A 16 -15.87 7.70 -9.41
C TRP A 16 -16.15 7.72 -7.92
N SER A 17 -17.34 7.27 -7.56
CA SER A 17 -17.63 6.89 -6.18
C SER A 17 -16.72 5.76 -5.74
N ILE A 18 -16.51 5.63 -4.42
CA ILE A 18 -15.69 4.56 -3.87
C ILE A 18 -16.17 3.14 -4.25
N PRO A 19 -17.48 2.82 -4.25
CA PRO A 19 -17.95 1.55 -4.78
C PRO A 19 -17.59 1.30 -6.25
N GLN A 20 -17.67 2.33 -7.11
CA GLN A 20 -17.26 2.21 -8.51
C GLN A 20 -15.76 1.99 -8.66
N LEU A 21 -14.94 2.70 -7.88
CA LEU A 21 -13.50 2.48 -7.86
C LEU A 21 -13.16 1.06 -7.36
N GLN A 22 -13.90 0.55 -6.36
CA GLN A 22 -13.71 -0.79 -5.85
C GLN A 22 -14.02 -1.86 -6.91
N GLU A 23 -15.11 -1.70 -7.66
CA GLU A 23 -15.45 -2.55 -8.81
C GLU A 23 -14.35 -2.51 -9.87
N LYS A 24 -13.86 -1.31 -10.24
CA LYS A 24 -12.79 -1.18 -11.22
C LYS A 24 -11.46 -1.78 -10.77
N ILE A 25 -11.14 -1.71 -9.48
CA ILE A 25 -9.96 -2.40 -8.92
C ILE A 25 -10.15 -3.92 -8.99
N ALA A 26 -11.36 -4.43 -8.73
CA ALA A 26 -11.65 -5.85 -8.91
C ALA A 26 -11.45 -6.29 -10.37
N ASP A 27 -12.03 -5.56 -11.33
CA ASP A 27 -11.84 -5.80 -12.78
C ASP A 27 -10.34 -5.75 -13.18
N ALA A 28 -9.60 -4.80 -12.59
CA ALA A 28 -8.17 -4.65 -12.84
C ALA A 28 -7.37 -5.87 -12.36
N ILE A 29 -7.70 -6.37 -11.16
CA ILE A 29 -7.08 -7.55 -10.54
C ILE A 29 -7.40 -8.82 -11.33
N THR A 30 -8.66 -9.05 -11.70
CA THR A 30 -9.08 -10.28 -12.43
C THR A 30 -8.63 -10.28 -13.89
N GLY A 31 -8.29 -9.11 -14.44
CA GLY A 31 -7.91 -8.97 -15.84
C GLY A 31 -9.10 -8.70 -16.77
N ASP A 32 -10.31 -8.55 -16.23
CA ASP A 32 -11.55 -8.35 -17.00
C ASP A 32 -11.74 -6.89 -17.47
N GLY A 33 -10.93 -5.96 -16.98
CA GLY A 33 -10.99 -4.54 -17.33
C GLY A 33 -9.66 -3.93 -17.78
N PRO A 34 -9.56 -2.59 -17.85
CA PRO A 34 -8.28 -1.90 -17.99
C PRO A 34 -7.46 -1.97 -16.69
N ALA A 35 -6.15 -1.82 -16.81
CA ALA A 35 -5.30 -1.46 -15.68
C ALA A 35 -5.61 -0.02 -15.23
N LEU A 36 -5.34 0.30 -13.97
CA LEU A 36 -5.66 1.61 -13.39
C LEU A 36 -4.39 2.39 -13.02
N SER A 37 -4.34 3.66 -13.38
CA SER A 37 -3.30 4.59 -12.96
C SER A 37 -3.82 5.49 -11.85
N ALA A 38 -3.05 5.64 -10.76
CA ALA A 38 -3.40 6.48 -9.62
C ALA A 38 -3.44 7.98 -9.96
N THR A 39 -2.74 8.40 -11.02
CA THR A 39 -2.74 9.76 -11.55
C THR A 39 -2.89 9.76 -13.07
N GLN A 40 -3.04 10.95 -13.65
CA GLN A 40 -2.99 11.10 -15.11
C GLN A 40 -1.65 10.59 -15.66
N ILE A 41 -1.72 9.89 -16.79
CA ILE A 41 -0.56 9.27 -17.43
C ILE A 41 -0.69 9.29 -18.95
N GLU A 42 0.45 9.43 -19.62
CA GLU A 42 0.53 9.45 -21.09
C GLU A 42 0.35 8.05 -21.69
N ASN A 43 0.95 7.02 -21.08
CA ASN A 43 0.80 5.64 -21.49
C ASN A 43 -0.68 5.23 -21.52
N LYS A 44 -1.12 4.69 -22.66
CA LYS A 44 -2.48 4.17 -22.84
C LYS A 44 -2.59 2.65 -22.73
N PHE A 45 -1.45 1.97 -22.73
CA PHE A 45 -1.38 0.52 -22.67
C PHE A 45 -0.20 0.07 -21.80
N VAL A 46 -0.39 -1.05 -21.12
CA VAL A 46 0.61 -1.75 -20.29
C VAL A 46 0.56 -3.24 -20.60
N ASP A 47 1.55 -4.01 -20.11
CA ASP A 47 1.48 -5.47 -20.17
C ASP A 47 0.22 -5.98 -19.44
N SER A 48 -0.39 -7.05 -19.95
CA SER A 48 -1.69 -7.57 -19.47
C SER A 48 -1.66 -8.01 -18.00
N ASN A 49 -0.50 -8.37 -17.49
CA ASN A 49 -0.31 -8.74 -16.09
C ASN A 49 -0.30 -7.54 -15.12
N ILE A 50 -0.22 -6.29 -15.61
CA ILE A 50 -0.25 -5.09 -14.78
C ILE A 50 -1.68 -4.79 -14.35
N ALA A 51 -1.90 -4.58 -13.05
CA ALA A 51 -3.19 -4.17 -12.50
C ALA A 51 -3.22 -2.68 -12.18
N LEU A 52 -2.14 -2.16 -11.57
CA LEU A 52 -2.05 -0.79 -11.10
C LEU A 52 -0.78 -0.10 -11.59
N VAL A 53 -0.86 1.21 -11.82
CA VAL A 53 0.28 2.10 -11.98
C VAL A 53 0.19 3.19 -10.93
N VAL A 54 1.23 3.35 -10.13
CA VAL A 54 1.23 4.32 -9.02
C VAL A 54 2.48 5.19 -9.09
N ASN A 55 2.29 6.50 -9.00
CA ASN A 55 3.38 7.45 -9.06
C ASN A 55 4.03 7.64 -7.68
N THR A 56 5.37 7.59 -7.62
CA THR A 56 6.13 7.96 -6.42
C THR A 56 6.35 9.46 -6.38
N SER A 57 6.47 10.02 -5.16
CA SER A 57 6.91 11.40 -4.99
C SER A 57 8.38 11.51 -5.40
N GLY A 58 8.67 12.25 -6.47
CA GLY A 58 10.03 12.53 -6.91
C GLY A 58 10.74 13.51 -5.98
N SER A 59 11.19 13.07 -4.81
CA SER A 59 12.03 13.89 -3.91
C SER A 59 13.44 14.08 -4.46
N THR A 60 13.86 13.25 -5.43
CA THR A 60 15.20 13.24 -6.03
C THR A 60 15.21 13.50 -7.55
N GLY A 61 14.06 13.85 -8.15
CA GLY A 61 13.92 14.07 -9.59
C GLY A 61 12.47 13.89 -10.09
N GLU A 62 12.32 13.39 -11.32
CA GLU A 62 10.99 13.08 -11.86
C GLU A 62 10.32 11.90 -11.15
N ALA A 63 9.01 12.03 -10.91
CA ALA A 63 8.18 10.98 -10.32
C ALA A 63 8.28 9.67 -11.14
N LYS A 64 8.44 8.53 -10.46
CA LYS A 64 8.47 7.22 -11.14
C LYS A 64 7.06 6.65 -11.25
N SER A 65 6.70 6.13 -12.42
CA SER A 65 5.43 5.44 -12.67
C SER A 65 5.60 3.95 -12.42
N VAL A 66 5.32 3.50 -11.20
CA VAL A 66 5.56 2.12 -10.75
C VAL A 66 4.44 1.21 -11.24
N ALA A 67 4.76 0.24 -12.10
CA ALA A 67 3.82 -0.74 -12.61
C ALA A 67 3.74 -1.96 -11.68
N ILE A 68 2.57 -2.20 -11.10
CA ILE A 68 2.31 -3.27 -10.13
C ILE A 68 1.45 -4.34 -10.82
N SER A 69 1.94 -5.58 -10.82
CA SER A 69 1.23 -6.71 -11.39
C SER A 69 0.06 -7.15 -10.53
N THR A 70 -0.93 -7.81 -11.15
CA THR A 70 -1.99 -8.53 -10.44
C THR A 70 -1.41 -9.47 -9.38
N GLN A 71 -0.36 -10.21 -9.74
CA GLN A 71 0.28 -11.15 -8.82
C GLN A 71 0.89 -10.45 -7.61
N ALA A 72 1.57 -9.32 -7.81
CA ALA A 72 2.16 -8.55 -6.73
C ALA A 72 1.10 -7.98 -5.77
N LEU A 73 -0.01 -7.49 -6.33
CA LEU A 73 -1.12 -6.94 -5.54
C LEU A 73 -1.84 -8.04 -4.74
N ILE A 74 -2.08 -9.21 -5.32
CA ILE A 74 -2.64 -10.37 -4.63
C ILE A 74 -1.68 -10.85 -3.52
N ALA A 75 -0.38 -10.95 -3.81
CA ALA A 75 0.61 -11.37 -2.83
C ALA A 75 0.70 -10.42 -1.63
N SER A 76 0.74 -9.10 -1.89
CA SER A 76 0.71 -8.08 -0.83
C SER A 76 -0.57 -8.15 0.01
N THR A 77 -1.72 -8.30 -0.65
CA THR A 77 -3.03 -8.41 0.01
C THR A 77 -3.10 -9.63 0.93
N ASN A 78 -2.77 -10.82 0.40
CA ASN A 78 -2.81 -12.07 1.16
C ASN A 78 -1.83 -12.06 2.34
N ALA A 79 -0.61 -11.55 2.13
CA ALA A 79 0.40 -11.49 3.18
C ALA A 79 -0.02 -10.54 4.32
N ALA A 80 -0.62 -9.40 3.97
CA ALA A 80 -1.16 -8.46 4.97
C ALA A 80 -2.35 -9.08 5.73
N HIS A 81 -3.32 -9.67 5.04
CA HIS A 81 -4.47 -10.33 5.68
C HIS A 81 -4.03 -11.46 6.61
N LYS A 82 -3.10 -12.31 6.17
CA LYS A 82 -2.55 -13.38 7.01
C LYS A 82 -1.86 -12.85 8.26
N TYR A 83 -1.07 -11.78 8.14
CA TYR A 83 -0.43 -11.15 9.29
C TYR A 83 -1.48 -10.60 10.28
N LEU A 84 -2.54 -9.98 9.76
CA LEU A 84 -3.60 -9.37 10.56
C LEU A 84 -4.59 -10.39 11.12
N GLY A 85 -4.57 -11.63 10.64
CA GLY A 85 -5.57 -12.64 10.99
C GLY A 85 -6.94 -12.37 10.36
N ALA A 86 -7.00 -11.59 9.27
CA ALA A 86 -8.24 -11.19 8.64
C ALA A 86 -9.01 -12.39 8.05
N THR A 87 -10.34 -12.34 8.16
CA THR A 87 -11.27 -13.36 7.69
C THR A 87 -12.35 -12.77 6.77
N PRO A 88 -12.95 -13.55 5.87
CA PRO A 88 -14.01 -13.06 5.00
C PRO A 88 -15.15 -12.41 5.80
N GLY A 89 -15.53 -11.20 5.42
CA GLY A 89 -16.51 -10.39 6.16
C GLY A 89 -15.89 -9.26 7.00
N ASP A 90 -14.57 -9.29 7.24
CA ASP A 90 -13.89 -8.17 7.89
C ASP A 90 -13.83 -6.95 6.96
N SER A 91 -13.80 -5.78 7.56
CA SER A 91 -13.97 -4.48 6.91
C SER A 91 -12.71 -3.63 6.99
N TRP A 92 -12.52 -2.77 5.98
CA TRP A 92 -11.44 -1.79 5.94
C TRP A 92 -11.98 -0.37 5.87
N SER A 93 -11.43 0.51 6.70
CA SER A 93 -11.68 1.95 6.68
C SER A 93 -10.68 2.68 5.79
N LEU A 94 -11.18 3.40 4.79
CA LEU A 94 -10.41 4.30 3.95
C LEU A 94 -10.33 5.69 4.63
N LEU A 95 -9.12 6.08 5.06
CA LEU A 95 -8.82 7.39 5.66
C LEU A 95 -7.73 8.17 4.92
N ILE A 96 -7.19 7.58 3.86
CA ILE A 96 -6.04 8.10 3.11
C ILE A 96 -6.37 8.20 1.62
N PRO A 97 -5.70 9.10 0.87
CA PRO A 97 -5.97 9.29 -0.56
C PRO A 97 -5.70 8.02 -1.39
N THR A 98 -6.54 7.81 -2.41
CA THR A 98 -6.40 6.72 -3.40
C THR A 98 -5.42 7.05 -4.52
N THR A 99 -4.71 8.17 -4.42
CA THR A 99 -3.60 8.56 -5.31
C THR A 99 -2.28 7.87 -4.92
N HIS A 100 -2.24 7.17 -3.79
CA HIS A 100 -1.08 6.44 -3.30
C HIS A 100 -1.41 4.96 -3.11
N ILE A 101 -0.39 4.11 -3.20
CA ILE A 101 -0.53 2.66 -3.03
C ILE A 101 -1.20 2.27 -1.71
N ALA A 102 -0.96 3.03 -0.64
CA ALA A 102 -1.55 2.76 0.66
C ALA A 102 -3.10 2.85 0.63
N GLY A 103 -3.67 3.86 -0.04
CA GLY A 103 -5.13 3.98 -0.18
C GLY A 103 -5.72 2.95 -1.15
N LEU A 104 -4.99 2.62 -2.23
CA LEU A 104 -5.42 1.57 -3.16
C LEU A 104 -5.41 0.19 -2.52
N ASN A 105 -4.42 -0.09 -1.66
CA ASN A 105 -4.36 -1.33 -0.89
C ASN A 105 -5.55 -1.48 0.06
N VAL A 106 -6.06 -0.41 0.66
CA VAL A 106 -7.28 -0.47 1.49
C VAL A 106 -8.47 -1.00 0.68
N ILE A 107 -8.61 -0.54 -0.57
CA ILE A 107 -9.70 -0.99 -1.45
C ILE A 107 -9.46 -2.44 -1.90
N ALA A 108 -8.26 -2.77 -2.36
CA ALA A 108 -7.91 -4.13 -2.79
C ALA A 108 -8.13 -5.17 -1.66
N ARG A 109 -7.76 -4.81 -0.42
CA ARG A 109 -7.93 -5.64 0.77
C ARG A 109 -9.40 -5.82 1.16
N ALA A 110 -10.23 -4.77 1.09
CA ALA A 110 -11.67 -4.92 1.30
C ALA A 110 -12.30 -5.84 0.25
N THR A 111 -11.94 -5.65 -1.03
CA THR A 111 -12.42 -6.49 -2.14
C THR A 111 -12.07 -7.97 -1.91
N ALA A 112 -10.84 -8.28 -1.51
CA ALA A 112 -10.42 -9.66 -1.25
C ALA A 112 -11.14 -10.30 -0.05
N LEU A 113 -11.64 -9.52 0.91
CA LEU A 113 -12.46 -10.01 2.03
C LEU A 113 -13.95 -10.10 1.69
N GLY A 114 -14.35 -9.72 0.48
CA GLY A 114 -15.75 -9.69 0.05
C GLY A 114 -16.59 -8.59 0.69
N THR A 115 -15.95 -7.54 1.23
CA THR A 115 -16.64 -6.43 1.89
C THR A 115 -16.55 -5.14 1.09
N LYS A 116 -17.52 -4.25 1.31
CA LYS A 116 -17.45 -2.89 0.79
C LYS A 116 -16.46 -2.10 1.64
N VAL A 117 -15.60 -1.33 1.00
CA VAL A 117 -14.71 -0.43 1.73
C VAL A 117 -15.54 0.68 2.40
N ILE A 118 -15.20 1.04 3.63
CA ILE A 118 -15.88 2.08 4.39
C ILE A 118 -15.12 3.39 4.17
N ASP A 119 -15.71 4.32 3.39
CA ASP A 119 -15.09 5.62 3.13
C ASP A 119 -15.31 6.59 4.28
N ASN A 120 -14.31 6.70 5.15
CA ASN A 120 -14.29 7.59 6.31
C ASN A 120 -13.51 8.89 6.02
N ARG A 121 -13.21 9.20 4.75
CA ARG A 121 -12.55 10.46 4.40
C ARG A 121 -13.56 11.60 4.50
N ASN A 122 -13.13 12.71 5.12
CA ASN A 122 -13.90 13.96 5.22
C ASN A 122 -15.27 13.83 5.90
N VAL A 123 -15.45 12.83 6.78
CA VAL A 123 -16.67 12.66 7.58
C VAL A 123 -16.52 13.26 8.98
N SER A 124 -17.64 13.63 9.61
CA SER A 124 -17.67 14.10 11.01
C SER A 124 -17.83 12.98 12.03
N ASP A 125 -18.36 11.84 11.59
CA ASP A 125 -18.70 10.67 12.40
C ASP A 125 -18.20 9.45 11.64
N PHE A 126 -17.27 8.74 12.26
CA PHE A 126 -16.63 7.58 11.65
C PHE A 126 -17.53 6.37 11.78
N VAL A 127 -17.54 5.54 10.74
CA VAL A 127 -18.12 4.19 10.79
C VAL A 127 -17.00 3.23 11.11
N ASP A 128 -17.16 2.46 12.19
CA ASP A 128 -16.17 1.48 12.65
C ASP A 128 -15.81 0.48 11.55
N ALA A 129 -14.55 0.04 11.58
CA ALA A 129 -14.02 -1.00 10.71
C ALA A 129 -12.96 -1.82 11.46
N ASP A 130 -12.76 -3.06 11.05
CA ASP A 130 -11.81 -3.99 11.69
C ASP A 130 -10.37 -3.53 11.45
N PHE A 131 -10.08 -3.05 10.24
CA PHE A 131 -8.74 -2.61 9.86
C PHE A 131 -8.70 -1.18 9.34
N ILE A 132 -7.68 -0.44 9.77
CA ILE A 132 -7.50 0.96 9.40
C ILE A 132 -6.05 1.18 8.94
N SER A 133 -5.85 1.96 7.88
CA SER A 133 -4.51 2.47 7.50
C SER A 133 -4.45 3.98 7.61
N ILE A 134 -3.43 4.49 8.31
CA ILE A 134 -3.19 5.92 8.53
C ILE A 134 -1.70 6.26 8.46
N VAL A 135 -1.40 7.55 8.38
CA VAL A 135 -0.04 8.10 8.50
C VAL A 135 0.25 8.57 9.94
N PRO A 136 1.54 8.70 10.35
CA PRO A 136 1.93 9.17 11.68
C PRO A 136 1.24 10.47 12.14
N THR A 137 1.02 11.41 11.22
CA THR A 137 0.36 12.69 11.54
C THR A 137 -1.12 12.52 11.90
N GLN A 138 -1.82 11.55 11.31
CA GLN A 138 -3.20 11.20 11.68
C GLN A 138 -3.23 10.53 13.05
N LEU A 139 -2.29 9.63 13.35
CA LEU A 139 -2.17 9.04 14.68
C LEU A 139 -1.90 10.14 15.72
N HIS A 140 -0.96 11.04 15.45
CA HIS A 140 -0.68 12.17 16.34
C HIS A 140 -1.93 13.02 16.60
N ARG A 141 -2.72 13.32 15.56
CA ARG A 141 -3.96 14.08 15.68
C ARG A 141 -4.97 13.36 16.57
N ALA A 142 -5.20 12.07 16.36
CA ALA A 142 -6.07 11.24 17.20
C ALA A 142 -5.64 11.29 18.67
N LEU A 143 -4.33 11.18 18.92
CA LEU A 143 -3.80 11.15 20.29
C LEU A 143 -3.82 12.51 20.99
N THR A 144 -3.94 13.63 20.28
CA THR A 144 -3.75 14.97 20.87
C THR A 144 -4.97 15.88 20.80
N SER A 145 -5.77 15.80 19.73
CA SER A 145 -6.79 16.82 19.45
C SER A 145 -8.08 16.31 18.81
N ASP A 146 -8.15 15.04 18.43
CA ASP A 146 -9.29 14.47 17.70
C ASP A 146 -9.84 13.22 18.41
N ALA A 147 -10.74 13.45 19.36
CA ALA A 147 -11.31 12.39 20.21
C ALA A 147 -12.16 11.38 19.41
N LYS A 148 -12.86 11.84 18.36
CA LYS A 148 -13.66 10.94 17.51
C LYS A 148 -12.76 10.03 16.67
N LEU A 149 -11.68 10.57 16.11
CA LEU A 149 -10.71 9.73 15.41
C LEU A 149 -10.08 8.73 16.37
N LEU A 150 -9.74 9.15 17.59
CA LEU A 150 -9.21 8.24 18.60
C LEU A 150 -10.18 7.09 18.92
N GLU A 151 -11.47 7.38 19.09
CA GLU A 151 -12.51 6.37 19.31
C GLU A 151 -12.53 5.37 18.15
N HIS A 152 -12.59 5.84 16.91
CA HIS A 152 -12.55 5.00 15.70
C HIS A 152 -11.29 4.12 15.63
N LEU A 153 -10.12 4.69 15.92
CA LEU A 153 -8.85 3.93 15.95
C LEU A 153 -8.79 2.90 17.09
N THR A 154 -9.51 3.14 18.18
CA THR A 154 -9.55 2.23 19.35
C THR A 154 -10.51 1.07 19.12
N ALA A 155 -11.60 1.29 18.37
CA ALA A 155 -12.58 0.27 18.01
C ALA A 155 -12.01 -0.80 17.06
N ALA A 156 -11.04 -0.42 16.21
CA ALA A 156 -10.43 -1.33 15.24
C ALA A 156 -9.67 -2.50 15.87
N GLU A 157 -9.56 -3.60 15.12
CA GLU A 157 -8.72 -4.74 15.45
C GLU A 157 -7.24 -4.47 15.20
N ALA A 158 -6.92 -3.69 14.15
CA ALA A 158 -5.57 -3.20 13.92
C ALA A 158 -5.54 -1.87 13.17
N VAL A 159 -4.63 -0.99 13.60
CA VAL A 159 -4.35 0.30 12.96
C VAL A 159 -2.95 0.25 12.36
N LEU A 160 -2.87 0.10 11.05
CA LEU A 160 -1.62 0.14 10.30
C LEU A 160 -1.16 1.60 10.18
N VAL A 161 0.03 1.89 10.69
CA VAL A 161 0.64 3.22 10.65
C VAL A 161 1.91 3.15 9.81
N GLY A 162 1.91 3.87 8.68
CA GLY A 162 2.98 3.79 7.68
C GLY A 162 3.28 5.10 6.99
N GLY A 163 4.27 5.07 6.09
CA GLY A 163 4.71 6.24 5.32
C GLY A 163 5.62 7.21 6.09
N GLY A 164 5.98 6.87 7.33
CA GLY A 164 6.95 7.62 8.12
C GLY A 164 7.21 6.97 9.48
N PRO A 165 8.30 7.38 10.17
CA PRO A 165 8.61 6.86 11.49
C PRO A 165 7.59 7.34 12.52
N ILE A 166 7.39 6.52 13.56
CA ILE A 166 6.68 6.92 14.78
C ILE A 166 7.65 6.89 15.97
N SER A 167 7.55 7.88 16.86
CA SER A 167 8.40 7.95 18.06
C SER A 167 7.95 6.93 19.12
N GLU A 168 8.86 6.56 20.02
CA GLU A 168 8.53 5.71 21.17
C GLU A 168 7.46 6.35 22.07
N SER A 169 7.52 7.67 22.26
CA SER A 169 6.49 8.40 23.00
C SER A 169 5.10 8.32 22.36
N MET A 170 5.03 8.35 21.02
CA MET A 170 3.78 8.22 20.28
C MET A 170 3.24 6.79 20.37
N ARG A 171 4.12 5.77 20.25
CA ARG A 171 3.75 4.36 20.45
C ARG A 171 3.17 4.13 21.84
N LYS A 172 3.87 4.61 22.87
CA LYS A 172 3.42 4.49 24.26
C LYS A 172 2.06 5.17 24.47
N SER A 173 1.89 6.40 23.99
CA SER A 173 0.62 7.13 24.10
C SER A 173 -0.53 6.41 23.38
N ALA A 174 -0.27 5.81 22.21
CA ALA A 174 -1.26 5.00 21.50
C ALA A 174 -1.65 3.74 22.30
N ALA A 175 -0.68 3.05 22.88
CA ALA A 175 -0.91 1.87 23.72
C ALA A 175 -1.68 2.22 25.01
N ASP A 176 -1.32 3.33 25.68
CA ASP A 176 -2.02 3.85 26.87
C ASP A 176 -3.48 4.21 26.57
N LYS A 177 -3.79 4.52 25.30
CA LYS A 177 -5.13 4.79 24.78
C LYS A 177 -5.77 3.59 24.09
N HIS A 178 -5.19 2.40 24.21
CA HIS A 178 -5.68 1.13 23.67
C HIS A 178 -5.78 1.04 22.14
N VAL A 179 -5.07 1.89 21.40
CA VAL A 179 -4.97 1.78 19.94
C VAL A 179 -4.02 0.63 19.58
N LYS A 180 -4.51 -0.35 18.81
CA LYS A 180 -3.76 -1.54 18.38
C LYS A 180 -2.88 -1.22 17.16
N VAL A 181 -1.80 -0.48 17.40
CA VAL A 181 -0.89 -0.03 16.33
C VAL A 181 -0.07 -1.18 15.75
N VAL A 182 -0.05 -1.26 14.42
CA VAL A 182 0.90 -2.04 13.63
C VAL A 182 1.76 -1.06 12.83
N THR A 183 3.06 -0.98 13.14
CA THR A 183 3.97 -0.15 12.33
C THR A 183 4.27 -0.85 11.03
N THR A 184 4.34 -0.08 9.94
CA THR A 184 4.61 -0.62 8.62
C THR A 184 5.76 0.13 7.95
N TYR A 185 6.65 -0.63 7.33
CA TYR A 185 7.67 -0.12 6.41
C TYR A 185 7.45 -0.72 5.03
N GLY A 186 7.65 0.11 4.00
CA GLY A 186 7.53 -0.27 2.62
C GLY A 186 7.32 0.94 1.72
N MET A 187 7.07 0.67 0.44
CA MET A 187 7.10 1.65 -0.63
C MET A 187 6.29 1.13 -1.83
N THR A 188 6.05 2.00 -2.80
CA THR A 188 5.25 1.65 -3.99
C THR A 188 5.85 0.47 -4.75
N GLU A 189 7.18 0.38 -4.82
CA GLU A 189 7.96 -0.67 -5.46
C GLU A 189 7.77 -2.05 -4.82
N MET A 190 7.32 -2.10 -3.57
CA MET A 190 6.97 -3.33 -2.85
C MET A 190 5.47 -3.46 -2.60
N CYS A 191 4.66 -2.80 -3.44
CA CYS A 191 3.19 -2.79 -3.33
C CYS A 191 2.69 -2.32 -1.94
N GLY A 192 3.38 -1.34 -1.36
CA GLY A 192 3.08 -0.76 -0.05
C GLY A 192 3.90 -1.37 1.08
N GLY A 193 3.30 -1.47 2.28
CA GLY A 193 3.99 -1.98 3.46
C GLY A 193 4.28 -3.48 3.37
N CYS A 194 5.55 -3.85 3.49
CA CYS A 194 6.07 -5.22 3.36
C CYS A 194 6.81 -5.73 4.62
N ILE A 195 7.04 -4.86 5.61
CA ILE A 195 7.58 -5.21 6.94
C ILE A 195 6.66 -4.63 8.00
N TYR A 196 6.02 -5.48 8.82
CA TYR A 196 5.08 -5.08 9.87
C TYR A 196 5.66 -5.37 11.25
N ASN A 197 5.63 -4.38 12.15
CA ASN A 197 6.27 -4.46 13.47
C ASN A 197 7.69 -5.05 13.41
N GLN A 198 8.50 -4.56 12.46
CA GLN A 198 9.88 -4.99 12.22
C GLN A 198 10.02 -6.44 11.73
N LYS A 199 8.92 -7.10 11.35
CA LYS A 199 8.91 -8.45 10.78
C LYS A 199 8.54 -8.41 9.30
N PRO A 200 9.36 -8.99 8.41
CA PRO A 200 8.99 -9.13 7.01
C PRO A 200 7.68 -9.92 6.87
N LEU A 201 6.81 -9.49 5.97
CA LEU A 201 5.63 -10.27 5.61
C LEU A 201 6.01 -11.58 4.91
N GLU A 202 5.07 -12.52 4.81
CA GLU A 202 5.34 -13.81 4.19
C GLU A 202 5.91 -13.66 2.77
N GLY A 203 7.02 -14.35 2.52
CA GLY A 203 7.74 -14.31 1.25
C GLY A 203 8.61 -13.07 1.03
N VAL A 204 8.61 -12.10 1.96
CA VAL A 204 9.50 -10.93 1.91
C VAL A 204 10.85 -11.29 2.54
N MET A 205 11.91 -11.06 1.78
CA MET A 205 13.29 -11.13 2.22
C MET A 205 13.87 -9.73 2.37
N VAL A 206 14.70 -9.53 3.38
CA VAL A 206 15.33 -8.25 3.71
C VAL A 206 16.80 -8.50 3.95
N GLU A 207 17.65 -7.69 3.32
CA GLU A 207 19.09 -7.66 3.61
C GLU A 207 19.62 -6.23 3.56
N LEU A 208 20.85 -6.04 4.02
CA LEU A 208 21.56 -4.77 3.92
C LEU A 208 22.73 -4.92 2.96
N ASN A 209 22.90 -3.96 2.05
CA ASN A 209 24.10 -3.91 1.21
C ASN A 209 25.33 -3.42 2.03
N ARG A 210 26.49 -3.33 1.39
CA ARG A 210 27.74 -2.91 2.06
C ARG A 210 27.72 -1.50 2.64
N ASP A 211 26.84 -0.64 2.13
CA ASP A 211 26.65 0.75 2.56
C ASP A 211 25.52 0.89 3.60
N GLY A 212 24.92 -0.23 4.03
CA GLY A 212 23.80 -0.26 4.96
C GLY A 212 22.45 0.06 4.33
N LEU A 213 22.35 0.14 3.00
CA LEU A 213 21.06 0.34 2.32
C LEU A 213 20.23 -0.94 2.38
N ILE A 214 18.94 -0.77 2.67
CA ILE A 214 17.97 -1.86 2.70
C ILE A 214 17.75 -2.37 1.28
N ARG A 215 17.80 -3.69 1.11
CA ARG A 215 17.39 -4.41 -0.09
C ARG A 215 16.22 -5.32 0.25
N LEU A 216 15.24 -5.35 -0.65
CA LEU A 216 14.00 -6.09 -0.48
C LEU A 216 13.79 -7.03 -1.65
N SER A 217 13.27 -8.22 -1.39
CA SER A 217 12.82 -9.14 -2.44
C SER A 217 11.58 -9.86 -1.97
N GLY A 218 10.71 -10.24 -2.90
CA GLY A 218 9.50 -10.97 -2.57
C GLY A 218 8.44 -10.91 -3.66
N PRO A 219 7.35 -11.66 -3.48
CA PRO A 219 6.31 -11.82 -4.51
C PRO A 219 5.53 -10.53 -4.80
N MET A 220 5.62 -9.52 -3.92
CA MET A 220 4.94 -8.22 -4.03
C MET A 220 5.79 -7.13 -4.69
N MET A 221 6.99 -7.46 -5.17
CA MET A 221 7.82 -6.52 -5.90
C MET A 221 7.13 -6.08 -7.20
N ALA A 222 7.23 -4.80 -7.53
CA ALA A 222 6.68 -4.23 -8.76
C ALA A 222 7.36 -4.83 -10.01
N THR A 223 6.81 -4.55 -11.18
CA THR A 223 7.32 -5.10 -12.45
C THR A 223 8.36 -4.19 -13.09
N THR A 224 8.10 -2.87 -13.10
CA THR A 224 9.01 -1.88 -13.69
C THR A 224 8.62 -0.45 -13.31
N TYR A 225 9.48 0.51 -13.65
CA TYR A 225 9.08 1.90 -13.85
C TYR A 225 8.74 2.13 -15.32
N LEU A 226 7.50 2.53 -15.63
CA LEU A 226 7.06 2.74 -17.02
C LEU A 226 7.82 3.86 -17.73
N ASN A 227 8.24 4.88 -16.98
CA ASN A 227 8.97 6.04 -17.50
C ASN A 227 10.49 5.93 -17.30
N ASP A 228 11.00 4.87 -16.66
CA ASP A 228 12.44 4.70 -16.40
C ASP A 228 12.81 3.22 -16.18
N ALA A 229 12.56 2.39 -17.19
CA ALA A 229 12.80 0.95 -17.10
C ALA A 229 14.28 0.60 -16.86
N LEU A 230 15.22 1.44 -17.31
CA LEU A 230 16.65 1.21 -17.11
C LEU A 230 17.03 1.38 -15.64
N SER A 231 16.55 2.43 -14.97
CA SER A 231 16.77 2.59 -13.53
C SER A 231 16.19 1.42 -12.74
N TRP A 232 14.97 0.98 -13.09
CA TRP A 232 14.37 -0.21 -12.47
C TRP A 232 15.26 -1.45 -12.63
N GLN A 233 15.74 -1.73 -13.85
CA GLN A 233 16.64 -2.87 -14.11
C GLN A 233 17.92 -2.79 -13.30
N ASN A 234 18.52 -1.60 -13.16
CA ASN A 234 19.72 -1.40 -12.36
C ASN A 234 19.46 -1.66 -10.86
N LEU A 235 18.30 -1.22 -10.35
CA LEU A 235 17.90 -1.42 -8.96
C LEU A 235 17.46 -2.86 -8.64
N THR A 236 17.22 -3.71 -9.65
CA THR A 236 16.64 -5.06 -9.52
C THR A 236 17.42 -6.18 -10.20
N ALA A 237 18.65 -5.91 -10.64
CA ALA A 237 19.42 -6.78 -11.56
C ALA A 237 19.61 -8.24 -11.09
N ASP A 238 19.60 -8.47 -9.79
CA ASP A 238 19.82 -9.79 -9.16
C ASP A 238 18.58 -10.31 -8.41
N GLY A 239 17.39 -9.78 -8.71
CA GLY A 239 16.13 -10.19 -8.09
C GLY A 239 15.85 -9.53 -6.74
N TRP A 240 16.66 -8.56 -6.33
CA TRP A 240 16.45 -7.72 -5.16
C TRP A 240 16.26 -6.27 -5.57
N PHE A 241 15.25 -5.62 -5.03
CA PHE A 241 15.08 -4.17 -5.12
C PHE A 241 15.96 -3.46 -4.10
N GLN A 242 16.91 -2.64 -4.57
CA GLN A 242 17.68 -1.75 -3.70
C GLN A 242 16.90 -0.47 -3.40
N THR A 243 16.65 -0.21 -2.12
CA THR A 243 16.01 1.02 -1.65
C THR A 243 17.02 2.16 -1.49
N SER A 244 16.54 3.38 -1.24
CA SER A 244 17.36 4.51 -0.79
C SER A 244 17.46 4.63 0.74
N ASP A 245 16.85 3.71 1.49
CA ASP A 245 16.75 3.78 2.94
C ASP A 245 17.91 3.03 3.59
N ILE A 246 18.47 3.60 4.66
CA ILE A 246 19.48 2.95 5.50
C ILE A 246 18.75 2.15 6.58
N GLY A 247 19.24 0.94 6.85
CA GLY A 247 18.71 0.06 7.88
C GLY A 247 19.79 -0.52 8.78
N GLU A 248 19.34 -1.09 9.90
CA GLU A 248 20.15 -1.90 10.80
C GLU A 248 19.30 -3.07 11.31
N PHE A 249 19.95 -4.21 11.59
CA PHE A 249 19.34 -5.30 12.33
C PHE A 249 19.75 -5.18 13.80
N THR A 250 18.76 -5.31 14.69
CA THR A 250 18.99 -5.34 16.14
C THR A 250 18.63 -6.73 16.65
N ASP A 251 19.49 -7.28 17.52
CA ASP A 251 19.32 -8.60 18.15
C ASP A 251 18.21 -8.61 19.22
#